data_AF-A0A938T1J2-F1
#
_entry.id   AF-A0A938T1J2-F1
#
_cell.length_a   1.000
_cell.length_b   1.000
_cell.length_c   1.000
_cell.angle_alpha   90.00
_cell.angle_beta   90.00
_cell.angle_gamma   90.00
#
_symmetry.space_group_name_H-M   'P 1'
#
loop_
_entity.id
_entity.type
_entity.pdbx_description
1 polymer ?
#
loop_
_entity_poly.entity_id
_entity_poly.type
_entity_poly.pdbx_seq_one_letter_code
_entity_poly.pdbx_strand_id
1 'polypeptide(L)'
;MLGEVRTVKEMIDEKMASRGHENRNVKLGTGGIREIEFLVQAVQVLCGSKQAGILDRSTMGALSRFKKSGLLAAATEAKLARAYLFLRDVEHKLQMVHDLQTHALPDQGEELTRCAIRMGYPSRDRRAAMKRFAEDYRRHTRLVHQTFQSLFYKPARSPLLRAALRKR
;
A
#
# COMPACT_ATOMS: atom_id res chain seq x y z
N MET A 1 -21.10 10.97 12.32
CA MET A 1 -20.79 9.67 12.98
C MET A 1 -21.34 8.49 12.20
N LEU A 2 -22.65 8.34 12.00
CA LEU A 2 -23.19 7.30 11.08
C LEU A 2 -22.83 7.58 9.61
N GLY A 3 -22.74 8.86 9.22
CA GLY A 3 -22.27 9.30 7.89
C GLY A 3 -20.82 8.89 7.62
N GLU A 4 -19.87 9.28 8.47
CA GLU A 4 -18.42 9.01 8.25
C GLU A 4 -18.07 7.52 8.15
N VAL A 5 -18.71 6.66 8.96
CA VAL A 5 -18.53 5.21 8.90
C VAL A 5 -19.18 4.62 7.65
N ARG A 6 -20.34 5.14 7.24
CA ARG A 6 -21.00 4.78 5.98
C ARG A 6 -20.16 5.21 4.78
N THR A 7 -19.58 6.41 4.80
CA THR A 7 -18.67 6.92 3.77
C THR A 7 -17.46 6.03 3.61
N VAL A 8 -16.82 5.57 4.70
CA VAL A 8 -15.68 4.65 4.57
C VAL A 8 -16.10 3.29 4.05
N LYS A 9 -17.26 2.78 4.45
CA LYS A 9 -17.80 1.53 3.88
C LYS A 9 -18.06 1.67 2.39
N GLU A 10 -18.71 2.75 1.96
CA GLU A 10 -18.96 3.06 0.54
C GLU A 10 -17.65 3.21 -0.24
N MET A 11 -16.67 3.94 0.32
CA MET A 11 -15.34 4.07 -0.26
C MET A 11 -14.64 2.71 -0.38
N ILE A 12 -14.76 1.82 0.61
CA ILE A 12 -14.19 0.47 0.56
C ILE A 12 -14.89 -0.35 -0.51
N ASP A 13 -16.22 -0.35 -0.54
CA ASP A 13 -17.04 -1.13 -1.47
C ASP A 13 -16.79 -0.68 -2.92
N GLU A 14 -16.75 0.62 -3.18
CA GLU A 14 -16.35 1.22 -4.46
C GLU A 14 -14.90 0.85 -4.82
N LYS A 15 -14.00 0.85 -3.84
CA LYS A 15 -12.61 0.45 -4.06
C LYS A 15 -12.49 -1.02 -4.43
N MET A 16 -13.30 -1.89 -3.82
CA MET A 16 -13.35 -3.31 -4.14
C MET A 16 -13.93 -3.55 -5.54
N ALA A 17 -14.99 -2.82 -5.90
CA ALA A 17 -15.62 -2.90 -7.21
C ALA A 17 -14.70 -2.43 -8.35
N SER A 18 -13.82 -1.46 -8.08
CA SER A 18 -12.85 -0.92 -9.04
C SER A 18 -11.51 -1.67 -9.06
N ARG A 19 -11.37 -2.79 -8.33
CA ARG A 19 -10.16 -3.62 -8.42
C ARG A 19 -10.11 -4.28 -9.79
N GLY A 20 -9.10 -3.91 -10.58
CA GLY A 20 -8.66 -4.76 -11.68
C GLY A 20 -8.20 -6.09 -11.08
N HIS A 21 -8.84 -7.19 -11.46
CA HIS A 21 -8.62 -8.55 -10.92
C HIS A 21 -7.20 -9.11 -11.16
N GLU A 22 -6.30 -8.31 -11.71
CA GLU A 22 -4.91 -8.69 -11.94
C GLU A 22 -4.11 -8.57 -10.64
N ASN A 23 -3.98 -9.70 -9.92
CA ASN A 23 -3.09 -9.85 -8.76
C ASN A 23 -1.63 -9.41 -9.02
N ARG A 24 -1.26 -9.21 -10.28
CA ARG A 24 0.09 -8.92 -10.76
C ARG A 24 0.31 -7.42 -11.01
N ASN A 25 -0.74 -6.61 -10.95
CA ASN A 25 -0.65 -5.17 -11.10
C ASN A 25 -0.08 -4.52 -9.82
N VAL A 26 1.10 -3.89 -9.91
CA VAL A 26 1.80 -3.30 -8.74
C VAL A 26 1.00 -2.19 -8.06
N LYS A 27 0.17 -1.50 -8.83
CA LYS A 27 -0.63 -0.38 -8.34
C LYS A 27 -2.02 -0.84 -7.90
N LEU A 28 -2.70 -1.58 -8.76
CA LEU A 28 -4.13 -1.90 -8.65
C LEU A 28 -4.41 -3.25 -8.00
N GLY A 29 -3.44 -4.15 -8.04
CA GLY A 29 -3.56 -5.49 -7.50
C GLY A 29 -3.66 -5.49 -5.97
N THR A 30 -4.05 -6.64 -5.44
CA THR A 30 -4.14 -6.88 -4.00
C THR A 30 -2.80 -6.59 -3.31
N GLY A 31 -2.81 -5.74 -2.28
CA GLY A 31 -1.60 -5.31 -1.61
C GLY A 31 -0.75 -4.28 -2.37
N GLY A 32 -1.26 -3.74 -3.47
CA GLY A 32 -0.57 -2.76 -4.29
C GLY A 32 -0.54 -1.35 -3.68
N ILE A 33 0.11 -0.43 -4.39
CA ILE A 33 0.30 0.98 -4.00
C ILE A 33 -1.02 1.63 -3.59
N ARG A 34 -2.08 1.36 -4.35
CA ARG A 34 -3.39 1.97 -4.18
C ARG A 34 -4.09 1.60 -2.88
N GLU A 35 -3.82 0.43 -2.30
CA GLU A 35 -4.35 0.09 -0.96
C GLU A 35 -3.70 0.96 0.13
N ILE A 36 -2.41 1.28 0.00
CA ILE A 36 -1.71 2.18 0.94
C ILE A 36 -2.25 3.61 0.81
N GLU A 37 -2.42 4.11 -0.42
CA GLU A 37 -2.96 5.44 -0.69
C GLU A 37 -4.38 5.59 -0.14
N PHE A 38 -5.22 4.58 -0.39
CA PHE A 38 -6.58 4.56 0.13
C PHE A 38 -6.61 4.53 1.66
N LEU A 39 -5.78 3.69 2.29
CA LEU A 39 -5.66 3.64 3.75
C LEU A 39 -5.36 5.04 4.29
N VAL A 40 -4.35 5.71 3.73
CA VAL A 40 -3.99 7.07 4.13
C VAL A 40 -5.14 8.05 3.95
N GLN A 41 -5.77 8.07 2.77
CA GLN A 41 -6.86 8.99 2.47
C GLN A 41 -8.07 8.77 3.38
N ALA A 42 -8.50 7.52 3.58
CA ALA A 42 -9.62 7.20 4.45
C ALA A 42 -9.37 7.62 5.90
N VAL A 43 -8.15 7.45 6.41
CA VAL A 43 -7.78 7.92 7.75
C VAL A 43 -7.85 9.45 7.84
N GLN A 44 -7.36 10.16 6.83
CA GLN A 44 -7.45 11.63 6.79
C GLN A 44 -8.90 12.12 6.70
N VAL A 45 -9.77 11.45 5.94
CA VAL A 45 -11.19 11.78 5.88
C VAL A 45 -11.87 11.57 7.24
N LEU A 46 -11.57 10.46 7.93
CA LEU A 46 -12.18 10.13 9.22
C LEU A 46 -11.70 11.03 10.38
N CYS A 47 -10.41 11.35 10.40
CA CYS A 47 -9.77 11.97 11.56
C CYS A 47 -9.31 13.41 11.32
N GLY A 48 -9.15 13.80 10.05
CA GLY A 48 -8.48 15.04 9.67
C GLY A 48 -9.21 16.31 10.07
N SER A 49 -10.55 16.28 10.08
CA SER A 49 -11.37 17.42 10.54
C SER A 49 -11.14 17.75 12.02
N LYS A 50 -10.84 16.74 12.85
CA LYS A 50 -10.60 16.89 14.29
C LYS A 50 -9.13 16.98 14.65
N GLN A 51 -8.26 16.49 13.78
CA GLN A 51 -6.83 16.45 14.01
C GLN A 51 -6.07 16.90 12.76
N ALA A 52 -6.13 18.20 12.46
CA ALA A 52 -5.48 18.78 11.28
C ALA A 52 -3.98 18.42 11.18
N GLY A 53 -3.29 18.17 12.30
CA GLY A 53 -1.90 17.73 12.33
C GLY A 53 -1.60 16.39 11.65
N ILE A 54 -2.62 15.57 11.34
CA ILE A 54 -2.46 14.32 10.58
C ILE A 54 -2.57 14.51 9.07
N LEU A 55 -2.96 15.71 8.61
CA LEU A 55 -3.16 15.98 7.19
C LEU A 55 -1.83 16.19 6.46
N ASP A 56 -1.67 15.53 5.32
CA ASP A 56 -0.58 15.70 4.37
C ASP A 56 -1.04 15.29 2.96
N ARG A 57 -0.52 15.98 1.94
CA ARG A 57 -0.83 15.65 0.54
C ARG A 57 -0.10 14.39 0.08
N SER A 58 1.05 14.08 0.67
CA SER A 58 1.86 12.92 0.31
C SER A 58 1.53 11.71 1.17
N THR A 59 1.50 10.51 0.56
CA THR A 59 1.29 9.25 1.29
C THR A 59 2.33 9.05 2.39
N MET A 60 3.60 9.33 2.10
CA MET A 60 4.70 9.20 3.05
C MET A 60 4.62 10.24 4.19
N GLY A 61 4.28 11.50 3.87
CA GLY A 61 4.09 12.54 4.88
C GLY A 61 2.94 12.22 5.82
N ALA A 62 1.82 11.74 5.29
CA ALA A 62 0.67 11.35 6.09
C ALA A 62 1.00 10.14 6.99
N LEU A 63 1.65 9.10 6.47
CA LEU A 63 2.12 7.95 7.28
C LEU A 63 3.00 8.42 8.46
N SER A 64 3.96 9.31 8.19
CA SER A 64 4.82 9.89 9.23
C SER A 64 4.02 10.66 10.28
N ARG A 65 3.02 11.45 9.86
CA ARG A 65 2.13 12.17 10.80
C ARG A 65 1.25 11.23 11.60
N PHE A 66 0.76 10.13 11.02
CA PHE A 66 -0.02 9.12 11.74
C PHE A 66 0.80 8.44 12.84
N LYS A 67 2.10 8.21 12.60
CA LYS A 67 3.01 7.75 13.65
C LYS A 67 3.15 8.80 14.74
N LYS A 68 3.44 10.05 14.38
CA LYS A 68 3.63 11.15 15.35
C LYS A 68 2.40 11.41 16.21
N SER A 69 1.19 11.20 15.66
CA SER A 69 -0.06 11.34 16.38
C SER A 69 -0.47 10.12 17.20
N GLY A 70 0.27 9.00 17.11
CA GLY A 70 -0.06 7.74 17.76
C GLY A 70 -1.20 6.95 17.09
N LEU A 71 -1.68 7.37 15.90
CA LEU A 71 -2.69 6.64 15.13
C LEU A 71 -2.15 5.34 14.52
N LEU A 72 -0.85 5.31 14.23
CA LEU A 72 -0.14 4.10 13.79
C LEU A 72 1.05 3.82 14.71
N ALA A 73 1.22 2.56 15.08
CA ALA A 73 2.44 2.11 15.74
C ALA A 73 3.66 2.33 14.82
N ALA A 74 4.79 2.74 15.38
CA ALA A 74 6.02 3.01 14.63
C ALA A 74 6.45 1.81 13.76
N ALA A 75 6.29 0.58 14.26
CA ALA A 75 6.60 -0.62 13.51
C ALA A 75 5.70 -0.80 12.27
N THR A 76 4.41 -0.47 12.38
CA THR A 76 3.46 -0.56 11.27
C THR A 76 3.73 0.52 10.23
N GLU A 77 3.95 1.76 10.66
CA GLU A 77 4.33 2.86 9.77
C GLU A 77 5.60 2.53 8.98
N ALA A 78 6.67 2.11 9.65
CA ALA A 78 7.93 1.77 8.99
C ALA A 78 7.77 0.62 7.98
N LYS A 79 6.91 -0.37 8.28
CA LYS A 79 6.60 -1.47 7.35
C LYS A 79 5.82 -0.99 6.12
N LEU A 80 4.80 -0.14 6.30
CA LEU A 80 4.04 0.45 5.21
C LEU A 80 4.88 1.40 4.34
N ALA A 81 5.71 2.24 4.97
CA ALA A 81 6.63 3.15 4.30
C ALA A 81 7.61 2.39 3.40
N ARG A 82 8.26 1.33 3.91
CA ARG A 82 9.15 0.47 3.11
C ARG A 82 8.41 -0.21 1.95
N ALA A 83 7.19 -0.70 2.20
CA ALA A 83 6.39 -1.31 1.13
C ALA A 83 6.01 -0.30 0.05
N TYR A 84 5.58 0.90 0.44
CA TYR A 84 5.24 1.96 -0.50
C TYR A 84 6.42 2.34 -1.39
N LEU A 85 7.59 2.58 -0.79
CA LEU A 85 8.80 2.93 -1.54
C LEU A 85 9.23 1.80 -2.49
N PHE A 86 9.23 0.55 -2.01
CA PHE A 86 9.54 -0.60 -2.85
C PHE A 86 8.59 -0.73 -4.04
N LEU A 87 7.28 -0.66 -3.81
CA LEU A 87 6.28 -0.81 -4.86
C LEU A 87 6.31 0.35 -5.86
N ARG A 88 6.59 1.58 -5.39
CA ARG A 88 6.79 2.76 -6.26
C ARG A 88 8.01 2.60 -7.16
N ASP A 89 9.13 2.11 -6.63
CA ASP A 89 10.31 1.83 -7.44
C ASP A 89 10.02 0.75 -8.48
N VAL A 90 9.32 -0.33 -8.11
CA VAL A 90 8.85 -1.34 -9.08
C VAL A 90 7.97 -0.72 -10.17
N GLU A 91 6.98 0.11 -9.81
CA GLU A 91 6.12 0.81 -10.78
C GLU A 91 6.94 1.68 -11.74
N HIS A 92 7.88 2.47 -11.22
CA HIS A 92 8.76 3.31 -12.03
C HIS A 92 9.62 2.48 -12.97
N LYS A 93 10.22 1.39 -12.49
CA LYS A 93 11.02 0.49 -13.34
C LYS A 93 10.17 -0.19 -14.41
N LEU A 94 8.93 -0.60 -14.12
CA LEU A 94 8.04 -1.17 -15.14
C LEU A 94 7.68 -0.14 -16.22
N GLN A 95 7.36 1.09 -15.81
CA GLN A 95 7.04 2.18 -16.73
C GLN A 95 8.21 2.56 -17.65
N MET A 96 9.46 2.52 -17.15
CA MET A 96 10.66 2.82 -17.95
C MET A 96 10.93 1.84 -19.10
N VAL A 97 10.42 0.60 -19.05
CA VAL A 97 10.75 -0.44 -20.04
C VAL A 97 9.72 -0.57 -21.15
N HIS A 98 8.47 -0.21 -20.87
CA HIS A 98 7.38 -0.51 -21.78
C HIS A 98 6.91 0.68 -22.63
N ASP A 99 7.46 1.89 -22.43
CA ASP A 99 7.04 3.17 -23.08
C ASP A 99 5.51 3.43 -23.13
N LEU A 100 4.75 2.58 -22.42
CA LEU A 100 3.31 2.47 -22.35
C LEU A 100 2.96 1.92 -20.96
N GLN A 101 1.74 2.23 -20.52
CA GLN A 101 1.18 2.11 -19.17
C GLN A 101 1.06 0.66 -18.60
N THR A 102 2.07 -0.20 -18.78
CA THR A 102 2.06 -1.55 -18.21
C THR A 102 2.40 -1.47 -16.72
N HIS A 103 1.37 -1.60 -15.89
CA HIS A 103 1.48 -1.70 -14.43
C HIS A 103 1.53 -3.15 -13.92
N ALA A 104 1.40 -4.13 -14.81
CA ALA A 104 1.49 -5.54 -14.48
C ALA A 104 2.95 -6.01 -14.44
N LEU A 105 3.30 -6.78 -13.41
CA LEU A 105 4.56 -7.52 -13.43
C LEU A 105 4.58 -8.52 -14.62
N PRO A 106 5.74 -8.90 -15.17
CA PRO A 106 5.86 -10.00 -16.14
C PRO A 106 5.67 -11.38 -15.51
N ASP A 107 4.92 -12.31 -16.14
CA ASP A 107 4.47 -13.60 -15.54
C ASP A 107 5.60 -14.39 -14.90
N GLN A 108 6.62 -14.69 -15.69
CA GLN A 108 7.87 -15.33 -15.29
C GLN A 108 8.92 -15.06 -16.38
N GLY A 109 10.16 -15.47 -16.13
CA GLY A 109 11.19 -15.57 -17.17
C GLY A 109 12.11 -14.36 -17.25
N GLU A 110 12.58 -14.10 -18.45
CA GLU A 110 13.68 -13.15 -18.70
C GLU A 110 13.31 -11.71 -18.30
N GLU A 111 12.08 -11.28 -18.54
CA GLU A 111 11.63 -9.92 -18.19
C GLU A 111 11.50 -9.71 -16.67
N LEU A 112 11.03 -10.72 -15.93
CA LEU A 112 10.99 -10.65 -14.47
C LEU A 112 12.41 -10.61 -13.87
N THR A 113 13.33 -11.36 -14.49
CA THR A 113 14.75 -11.35 -14.13
C THR A 113 15.39 -9.99 -14.39
N ARG A 114 15.12 -9.39 -15.56
CA ARG A 114 15.57 -8.03 -15.88
C ARG A 114 14.99 -7.00 -14.93
N CYS A 115 13.73 -7.13 -14.52
CA CYS A 115 13.12 -6.30 -13.49
C CYS A 115 13.88 -6.43 -12.16
N ALA A 116 14.15 -7.66 -11.71
CA ALA A 116 14.94 -7.89 -10.49
C ALA A 116 16.32 -7.22 -10.56
N ILE A 117 17.04 -7.34 -11.68
CA ILE A 117 18.35 -6.70 -11.85
C ILE A 117 18.23 -5.17 -11.80
N ARG A 118 17.21 -4.58 -12.45
CA ARG A 118 16.93 -3.12 -12.41
C ARG A 118 16.56 -2.62 -11.02
N MET A 119 15.98 -3.48 -10.19
CA MET A 119 15.71 -3.24 -8.77
C MET A 119 16.95 -3.41 -7.87
N GLY A 120 18.12 -3.67 -8.45
CA GLY A 120 19.40 -3.78 -7.73
C GLY A 120 19.73 -5.17 -7.20
N TYR A 121 18.99 -6.22 -7.59
CA TYR A 121 19.33 -7.58 -7.19
C TYR A 121 20.57 -8.07 -7.96
N PRO A 122 21.51 -8.80 -7.32
CA PRO A 122 22.78 -9.17 -7.95
C PRO A 122 22.61 -10.02 -9.22
N SER A 123 23.18 -9.58 -10.33
CA SER A 123 23.08 -10.26 -11.63
C SER A 123 23.96 -11.51 -11.77
N ARG A 124 24.89 -11.74 -10.84
CA ARG A 124 25.80 -12.92 -10.85
C ARG A 124 25.04 -14.24 -10.82
N ASP A 125 23.93 -14.28 -10.09
CA ASP A 125 22.97 -15.39 -10.11
C ASP A 125 21.59 -14.84 -10.45
N ARG A 126 21.27 -14.88 -11.75
CA ARG A 126 20.02 -14.38 -12.32
C ARG A 126 18.79 -15.08 -11.74
N ARG A 127 18.87 -16.39 -11.50
CA ARG A 127 17.76 -17.17 -10.95
C ARG A 127 17.51 -16.79 -9.50
N ALA A 128 18.57 -16.63 -8.71
CA ALA A 128 18.46 -16.15 -7.34
C ALA A 128 17.93 -14.70 -7.29
N ALA A 129 18.38 -13.81 -8.18
CA ALA A 129 17.87 -12.44 -8.28
C ALA A 129 16.36 -12.41 -8.52
N MET A 130 15.88 -13.13 -9.54
CA MET A 130 14.46 -13.24 -9.86
C MET A 130 13.65 -13.79 -8.68
N LYS A 131 14.13 -14.87 -8.05
CA LYS A 131 13.46 -15.51 -6.91
C LYS A 131 13.34 -14.56 -5.72
N ARG A 132 14.44 -13.91 -5.32
CA ARG A 132 14.46 -12.97 -4.19
C ARG A 132 13.55 -11.76 -4.46
N PHE A 133 13.59 -11.20 -5.66
CA PHE A 133 12.69 -10.12 -6.04
C PHE A 133 11.22 -10.52 -5.93
N ALA A 134 10.85 -11.70 -6.45
CA ALA A 134 9.48 -12.20 -6.37
C ALA A 134 9.03 -12.48 -4.92
N GLU A 135 9.93 -12.96 -4.06
CA GLU A 135 9.68 -13.14 -2.62
C GLU A 135 9.46 -11.83 -1.90
N ASP A 136 10.31 -10.83 -2.17
CA ASP A 136 10.21 -9.49 -1.61
C ASP A 136 8.92 -8.79 -2.03
N TYR A 137 8.57 -8.87 -3.32
CA TYR A 137 7.31 -8.36 -3.85
C TYR A 137 6.11 -8.98 -3.14
N ARG A 138 6.05 -10.33 -3.04
CA ARG A 138 4.98 -11.03 -2.32
C ARG A 138 4.93 -10.67 -0.84
N ARG A 139 6.07 -10.46 -0.19
CA ARG A 139 6.14 -10.06 1.22
C ARG A 139 5.54 -8.67 1.41
N HIS A 140 5.88 -7.71 0.55
CA HIS A 140 5.35 -6.35 0.61
C HIS A 140 3.85 -6.30 0.32
N THR A 141 3.38 -6.94 -0.75
CA THR A 141 1.94 -6.94 -1.08
C THR A 141 1.10 -7.65 -0.01
N ARG A 142 1.58 -8.79 0.52
CA ARG A 142 0.89 -9.48 1.62
C ARG A 142 0.79 -8.60 2.87
N LEU A 143 1.88 -7.94 3.25
CA LEU A 143 1.89 -7.03 4.40
C LEU A 143 0.88 -5.89 4.22
N VAL A 144 0.88 -5.24 3.05
CA VAL A 144 -0.04 -4.13 2.75
C VAL A 144 -1.47 -4.62 2.86
N HIS A 145 -1.79 -5.74 2.22
CA HIS A 145 -3.14 -6.28 2.21
C HIS A 145 -3.62 -6.69 3.61
N GLN A 146 -2.76 -7.36 4.40
CA GLN A 146 -3.07 -7.71 5.77
C GLN A 146 -3.31 -6.47 6.64
N THR A 147 -2.53 -5.41 6.45
CA THR A 147 -2.69 -4.15 7.19
C THR A 147 -3.99 -3.46 6.80
N PHE A 148 -4.30 -3.41 5.50
CA PHE A 148 -5.57 -2.90 4.97
C PHE A 148 -6.76 -3.66 5.56
N GLN A 149 -6.73 -5.00 5.50
CA GLN A 149 -7.77 -5.84 6.08
C GLN A 149 -7.95 -5.62 7.58
N SER A 150 -6.85 -5.57 8.33
CA SER A 150 -6.87 -5.37 9.77
C SER A 150 -7.48 -4.02 10.16
N LEU A 151 -7.27 -2.97 9.36
CA LEU A 151 -7.76 -1.64 9.66
C LEU A 151 -9.23 -1.46 9.31
N PHE A 152 -9.71 -2.05 8.21
CA PHE A 152 -11.05 -1.79 7.67
C PHE A 152 -12.07 -2.91 7.90
N TYR A 153 -11.65 -4.18 7.85
CA TYR A 153 -12.57 -5.33 7.96
C TYR A 153 -12.59 -5.98 9.34
N LYS A 154 -11.66 -5.59 10.22
CA LYS A 154 -11.70 -5.94 11.65
C LYS A 154 -11.79 -4.69 12.53
N PRO A 155 -12.83 -3.83 12.36
CA PRO A 155 -12.92 -2.52 13.02
C PRO A 155 -12.83 -2.59 14.54
N ALA A 156 -13.41 -3.62 15.17
CA ALA A 156 -13.30 -3.86 16.61
C ALA A 156 -11.85 -4.04 17.11
N ARG A 157 -10.95 -4.47 16.23
CA ARG A 157 -9.51 -4.65 16.53
C ARG A 157 -8.64 -3.54 15.98
N SER A 158 -9.13 -2.73 15.05
CA SER A 158 -8.38 -1.60 14.46
C SER A 158 -8.09 -0.53 15.52
N PRO A 159 -6.83 -0.33 15.94
CA PRO A 159 -6.47 0.73 16.88
C PRO A 159 -6.77 2.11 16.30
N LEU A 160 -6.66 2.23 14.98
CA LEU A 160 -6.85 3.48 14.25
C LEU A 160 -8.33 3.88 14.21
N LEU A 161 -9.23 2.96 13.83
CA LEU A 161 -10.67 3.24 13.90
C LEU A 161 -11.12 3.45 15.34
N ARG A 162 -10.59 2.69 16.31
CA ARG A 162 -10.89 2.93 17.73
C ARG A 162 -10.39 4.29 18.22
N ALA A 163 -9.21 4.73 17.82
CA ALA A 163 -8.69 6.06 18.17
C ALA A 163 -9.53 7.19 17.52
N ALA A 164 -9.94 7.00 16.26
CA ALA A 164 -10.85 7.90 15.56
C ALA A 164 -12.23 8.00 16.24
N LEU A 165 -12.69 6.90 16.83
CA LEU A 165 -14.00 6.79 17.49
C LEU A 165 -13.98 7.18 18.99
N ARG A 166 -12.84 7.05 19.70
CA ARG A 166 -12.73 7.26 21.17
C ARG A 166 -12.55 8.71 21.63
N LYS A 167 -12.04 9.63 20.80
CA LYS A 167 -11.82 11.04 21.21
C LYS A 167 -13.08 11.91 21.03
N ARG A 168 -14.18 11.53 21.67
CA ARG A 168 -15.38 12.36 21.84
C ARG A 168 -15.58 12.66 23.30
#